data_AF-B9RX65-F1
#
_entry.id   AF-B9RX65-F1
#
_cell.length_a   1.000
_cell.length_b   1.000
_cell.length_c   1.000
_cell.angle_alpha   90.00
_cell.angle_beta   90.00
_cell.angle_gamma   90.00
#
_symmetry.space_group_name_H-M   'P 1'
#
loop_
_entity.id
_entity.type
_entity.pdbx_description
1 polymer ?
#
loop_
_entity_poly.entity_id
_entity_poly.type
_entity_poly.pdbx_seq_one_letter_code
_entity_poly.pdbx_strand_id
1 'polypeptide(L)' 'MVGLSCAHPDPKFRPSIKQVIQVLNFEAALPVLPSKIPVPTYFSPAVNAH' A
#
# COMPACT_ATOMS: atom_id res chain seq x y z
N MET A 1 -2.71 -8.01 -6.54
CA MET A 1 -1.56 -8.82 -6.09
C MET A 1 -1.12 -8.29 -4.73
N VAL A 2 -1.12 -9.14 -3.70
CA VAL A 2 -0.84 -8.75 -2.29
C VAL A 2 0.50 -8.01 -2.15
N GLY A 3 1.52 -8.41 -2.91
CA GLY A 3 2.82 -7.72 -2.94
C GLY A 3 2.74 -6.25 -3.30
N LEU A 4 1.84 -5.87 -4.22
CA LEU A 4 1.66 -4.48 -4.64
C LEU A 4 1.03 -3.62 -3.54
N SER A 5 0.06 -4.16 -2.79
CA SER A 5 -0.51 -3.47 -1.62
C SER A 5 0.48 -3.35 -0.47
N CYS A 6 1.39 -4.32 -0.29
CA CYS A 6 2.44 -4.24 0.72
C CYS A 6 3.44 -3.10 0.43
N ALA A 7 3.66 -2.78 -0.84
CA ALA A 7 4.60 -1.75 -1.29
C ALA A 7 4.00 -0.32 -1.34
N HIS A 8 2.80 -0.10 -0.77
CA HIS A 8 2.16 1.21 -0.85
C HIS A 8 3.00 2.30 -0.13
N PRO A 9 3.21 3.48 -0.73
CA PRO A 9 4.05 4.52 -0.13
C PRO A 9 3.52 4.97 1.25
N ASP A 10 2.20 5.15 1.38
CA ASP A 10 1.56 5.49 2.64
C ASP A 10 1.38 4.25 3.55
N PRO A 11 1.96 4.23 4.76
CA PRO A 11 1.84 3.12 5.70
C PRO A 11 0.40 2.74 6.07
N LYS A 12 -0.55 3.68 6.01
CA LYS A 12 -1.95 3.44 6.40
C LYS A 12 -2.67 2.51 5.44
N PHE A 13 -2.23 2.44 4.18
CA PHE A 13 -2.79 1.54 3.19
C PHE A 13 -1.99 0.25 3.02
N ARG A 14 -0.88 0.09 3.75
CA ARG A 14 -0.15 -1.19 3.81
C ARG A 14 -0.95 -2.17 4.66
N PRO A 15 -1.30 -3.37 4.15
CA PRO A 15 -1.97 -4.38 4.95
C PRO A 15 -1.05 -4.88 6.07
N SER A 16 -1.62 -5.23 7.21
CA SER A 16 -0.88 -5.89 8.30
C SER A 16 -0.43 -7.30 7.88
N ILE A 17 0.62 -7.81 8.51
CA ILE A 17 1.10 -9.18 8.23
C ILE A 17 0.01 -10.23 8.46
N LYS A 18 -0.88 -10.02 9.44
CA LYS A 18 -2.04 -10.90 9.70
C LYS A 18 -2.99 -10.92 8.50
N GLN A 19 -3.33 -9.75 7.96
CA GLN A 19 -4.19 -9.66 6.76
C GLN A 19 -3.53 -10.29 5.54
N VAL A 20 -2.22 -10.08 5.36
CA VAL A 20 -1.45 -10.72 4.28
C VAL A 20 -1.53 -12.25 4.38
N ILE A 21 -1.32 -12.81 5.58
CA ILE A 21 -1.41 -14.27 5.80
C ILE A 21 -2.81 -14.80 5.47
N GLN A 22 -3.87 -14.13 5.93
CA GLN A 22 -5.25 -14.55 5.65
C GLN A 22 -5.57 -14.54 4.15
N VAL A 23 -5.09 -13.53 3.42
CA VAL A 23 -5.27 -13.47 1.96
C VAL A 23 -4.45 -14.56 1.26
N LEU A 24 -3.23 -14.84 1.72
CA LEU A 24 -2.39 -15.91 1.17
C LEU A 24 -2.96 -17.31 1.44
N ASN A 25 -3.65 -17.49 2.57
CA ASN A 25 -4.36 -18.73 2.91
C ASN A 25 -5.75 -18.83 2.23
N PHE A 26 -6.14 -17.85 1.40
CA PHE A 26 -7.46 -17.76 0.78
C PHE A 26 -8.62 -17.68 1.79
N GLU A 27 -8.35 -17.25 3.02
CA GLU A 27 -9.33 -17.06 4.09
C GLU A 27 -9.97 -15.66 4.06
N ALA A 28 -9.41 -14.74 3.27
CA ALA A 28 -9.91 -13.38 3.09
C ALA A 28 -10.00 -13.01 1.61
N ALA A 29 -10.91 -12.08 1.29
CA ALA A 29 -11.03 -11.55 -0.06
C ALA A 29 -9.73 -10.88 -0.51
N LEU A 30 -9.33 -11.11 -1.76
CA LEU A 30 -8.17 -10.45 -2.35
C LEU A 30 -8.36 -8.93 -2.27
N PRO A 31 -7.32 -8.17 -1.86
CA PRO A 31 -7.40 -6.72 -1.85
C PRO A 31 -7.65 -6.23 -3.27
N VAL A 32 -8.80 -5.55 -3.46
CA VAL A 32 -9.13 -4.90 -4.72
C VAL A 32 -8.22 -3.68 -4.84
N LEU A 33 -7.21 -3.81 -5.70
CA LEU A 33 -6.36 -2.67 -6.04
C LEU A 33 -7.09 -1.82 -7.08
N PRO A 34 -7.12 -0.49 -6.92
CA PRO A 34 -7.61 0.39 -7.97
C PRO A 34 -6.79 0.16 -9.25
N SER A 35 -7.46 0.00 -10.40
CA SER A 35 -6.80 -0.23 -11.70
C SER A 35 -5.89 0.92 -12.14
N LYS A 36 -6.06 2.11 -11.55
CA LYS A 36 -5.16 3.25 -11.72
C LYS A 36 -4.17 3.24 -10.57
N ILE A 37 -2.89 3.02 -10.88
CA ILE A 37 -1.81 3.19 -9.91
C ILE A 37 -1.86 4.65 -9.44
N PRO A 38 -2.02 4.92 -8.14
CA PRO A 38 -1.94 6.29 -7.63
C PRO A 38 -0.55 6.81 -7.93
N VAL A 39 -0.47 8.00 -8.54
CA VAL A 39 0.80 8.70 -8.74
C VAL A 39 1.46 8.81 -7.36
N PRO A 40 2.71 8.33 -7.19
CA PRO A 40 3.40 8.44 -5.92
C PRO A 40 3.51 9.90 -5.51
N THR A 41 2.70 10.32 -4.54
CA THR A 41 2.83 11.65 -3.93
C THR A 41 4.01 11.59 -2.98
N TYR A 42 5.22 11.77 -3.52
CA TYR A 42 6.39 12.01 -2.69
C TYR A 42 6.21 13.38 -2.04
N PHE A 43 5.87 13.40 -0.75
CA PHE A 43 6.00 14.61 0.06
C PHE A 43 7.49 14.92 0.19
N SER A 44 8.02 15.68 -0.76
CA SER A 44 9.33 16.30 -0.57
C SER A 44 9.17 17.31 0.58
N PRO A 45 9.94 17.21 1.67
CA PRO A 45 9.92 18.26 2.68
C PRO A 45 10.25 19.58 1.97
N ALA A 46 9.43 20.61 2.18
CA ALA A 46 9.71 21.92 1.64
C ALA A 46 11.10 22.33 2.14
N VAL A 47 12.05 22.45 1.21
CA VAL A 47 13.34 23.04 1.51
C VAL A 47 13.08 24.53 1.74
N ASN A 48 12.88 24.90 2.99
CA ASN A 48 12.84 26.29 3.39
C ASN A 48 14.27 26.82 3.23
N ALA A 49 14.56 27.39 2.05
CA ALA A 49 15.76 28.18 1.86
C ALA A 49 15.58 29.50 2.61
N HIS A 50 16.35 29.69 3.69
CA HIS A 50 16.56 30.98 4.34
C HIS A 50 18.04 31.32 4.23
#